data_AF-A0A1W5XGZ4-F1
#
_entry.id   AF-A0A1W5XGZ4-F1
#
_cell.length_a   1.000
_cell.length_b   1.000
_cell.length_c   1.000
_cell.angle_alpha   90.00
_cell.angle_beta   90.00
_cell.angle_gamma   90.00
#
_symmetry.space_group_name_H-M   'P 1'
#
loop_
_entity.id
_entity.type
_entity.pdbx_description
1 polymer ?
#
loop_
_entity_poly.entity_id
_entity_poly.type
_entity_poly.pdbx_seq_one_letter_code
_entity_poly.pdbx_strand_id
1 'polypeptide(L)'
;MSPGASEAYAAICTALTETFGFLESELRPGATFEELDIDSLALLEFALVMGAHLGVHSADTELRPGMTLGEAAEYVATLRSGAETAGTAARPERTPTG
;
A
#
# COMPACT_ATOMS: atom_id res chain seq x y z
N MET A 1 3.17 15.32 2.63
CA MET A 1 3.43 13.97 2.13
C MET A 1 4.91 13.79 1.85
N SER A 2 5.50 12.70 2.32
CA SER A 2 6.87 12.30 2.00
C SER A 2 7.02 11.90 0.51
N PRO A 3 8.22 11.89 -0.09
CA PRO A 3 8.41 11.46 -1.49
C PRO A 3 7.90 10.04 -1.75
N GLY A 4 8.23 9.09 -0.85
CA GLY A 4 7.72 7.72 -0.92
C GLY A 4 6.20 7.64 -0.74
N ALA A 5 5.61 8.55 0.04
CA ALA A 5 4.16 8.63 0.19
C ALA A 5 3.51 9.13 -1.10
N SER A 6 4.11 10.09 -1.81
CA SER A 6 3.59 10.54 -3.12
C SER A 6 3.54 9.42 -4.14
N GLU A 7 4.56 8.56 -4.17
CA GLU A 7 4.61 7.39 -5.04
C GLU A 7 3.57 6.33 -4.61
N ALA A 8 3.47 6.06 -3.30
CA ALA A 8 2.46 5.15 -2.77
C ALA A 8 1.03 5.64 -3.07
N TYR A 9 0.78 6.95 -2.97
CA TYR A 9 -0.51 7.54 -3.28
C TYR A 9 -0.87 7.41 -4.75
N ALA A 10 0.10 7.62 -5.66
CA ALA A 10 -0.13 7.42 -7.08
C ALA A 10 -0.52 5.96 -7.37
N ALA A 11 0.17 5.00 -6.77
CA ALA A 11 -0.16 3.58 -6.90
C ALA A 11 -1.53 3.21 -6.30
N ILE A 12 -1.87 3.79 -5.14
CA ILE A 12 -3.21 3.67 -4.54
C ILE A 12 -4.26 4.15 -5.54
N CYS A 13 -4.05 5.33 -6.12
CA CYS A 13 -5.00 5.89 -7.08
C CYS A 13 -5.14 5.00 -8.31
N THR A 14 -4.03 4.56 -8.91
CA THR A 14 -4.04 3.64 -10.05
C THR A 14 -4.79 2.35 -9.74
N ALA A 15 -4.53 1.73 -8.58
CA ALA A 15 -5.25 0.51 -8.18
C ALA A 15 -6.75 0.77 -8.01
N LEU A 16 -7.14 1.87 -7.37
CA LEU A 16 -8.56 2.25 -7.23
C LEU A 16 -9.23 2.56 -8.57
N THR A 17 -8.55 3.22 -9.50
CA THR A 17 -9.11 3.53 -10.82
C THR A 17 -9.18 2.29 -11.73
N GLU A 18 -8.12 1.49 -11.77
CA GLU A 18 -7.99 0.37 -12.73
C GLU A 18 -8.69 -0.91 -12.24
N THR A 19 -8.64 -1.19 -10.93
CA THR A 19 -9.19 -2.43 -10.37
C THR A 19 -10.62 -2.23 -9.87
N PHE A 20 -10.89 -1.10 -9.22
CA PHE A 20 -12.19 -0.82 -8.59
C PHE A 20 -13.07 0.13 -9.40
N GLY A 21 -12.52 0.82 -10.41
CA GLY A 21 -13.29 1.67 -11.32
C GLY A 21 -13.65 3.05 -10.77
N PHE A 22 -12.95 3.54 -9.73
CA PHE A 22 -13.15 4.89 -9.20
C PHE A 22 -12.73 5.98 -10.19
N LEU A 23 -13.32 7.17 -10.08
CA LEU A 23 -12.88 8.33 -10.83
C LEU A 23 -11.75 9.05 -10.12
N GLU A 24 -10.72 9.48 -10.86
CA GLU A 24 -9.62 10.28 -10.29
C GLU A 24 -10.10 11.55 -9.57
N SER A 25 -11.24 12.12 -9.99
CA SER A 25 -11.85 13.29 -9.34
C SER A 25 -12.37 13.02 -7.93
N GLU A 26 -12.67 11.76 -7.61
CA GLU A 26 -13.16 11.34 -6.28
C GLU A 26 -11.99 11.06 -5.32
N LEU A 27 -10.84 10.67 -5.88
CA LEU A 27 -9.64 10.30 -5.15
C LEU A 27 -8.87 11.53 -4.65
N ARG A 28 -9.18 11.93 -3.42
CA ARG A 28 -8.52 13.05 -2.74
C ARG A 28 -7.69 12.55 -1.56
N PRO A 29 -6.53 13.15 -1.26
CA PRO A 29 -5.70 12.70 -0.13
C PRO A 29 -6.41 12.75 1.23
N GLY A 30 -7.39 13.65 1.39
CA GLY A 30 -8.19 13.76 2.60
C GLY A 30 -9.47 12.94 2.60
N ALA A 31 -9.78 12.21 1.52
CA ALA A 31 -10.94 11.32 1.47
C ALA A 31 -10.64 10.03 2.23
N THR A 32 -11.58 9.55 3.03
CA THR A 32 -11.48 8.24 3.69
C THR A 32 -11.92 7.10 2.77
N PHE A 33 -11.50 5.88 3.06
CA PHE A 33 -11.99 4.70 2.35
C PHE A 33 -13.52 4.55 2.51
N GLU A 34 -14.06 4.88 3.69
CA GLU A 34 -15.50 4.89 3.95
C GLU A 34 -16.24 5.95 3.12
N GLU A 35 -15.67 7.14 2.93
CA GLU A 35 -16.24 8.18 2.05
C GLU A 35 -16.23 7.79 0.56
N LEU A 36 -15.40 6.82 0.18
CA LEU A 36 -15.34 6.24 -1.15
C LEU A 36 -16.20 4.96 -1.28
N ASP A 37 -17.06 4.66 -0.31
CA ASP A 37 -17.85 3.43 -0.26
C ASP A 37 -16.98 2.15 -0.35
N ILE A 38 -15.73 2.20 0.15
CA ILE A 38 -14.84 1.05 0.22
C ILE A 38 -15.05 0.33 1.55
N ASP A 39 -15.82 -0.74 1.48
CA ASP A 39 -16.11 -1.62 2.61
C ASP A 39 -14.88 -2.41 3.09
N SER A 40 -14.99 -3.03 4.26
CA SER A 40 -13.93 -3.88 4.85
C SER A 40 -13.48 -5.04 3.95
N LEU A 41 -14.39 -5.60 3.14
CA LEU A 41 -14.05 -6.66 2.17
C LEU A 41 -13.28 -6.08 0.96
N ALA A 42 -13.72 -4.93 0.45
CA ALA A 42 -13.04 -4.23 -0.64
C ALA A 42 -11.66 -3.74 -0.20
N LEU A 43 -11.50 -3.31 1.06
CA LEU A 43 -10.21 -2.99 1.66
C LEU A 43 -9.25 -4.19 1.69
N LEU A 44 -9.75 -5.39 2.00
CA LEU A 44 -8.93 -6.60 1.97
C LEU A 44 -8.44 -6.90 0.56
N GLU A 45 -9.33 -6.85 -0.43
CA GLU A 45 -8.96 -7.02 -1.84
C GLU A 45 -7.96 -5.94 -2.29
N PHE A 46 -8.21 -4.70 -1.91
CA PHE A 46 -7.32 -3.58 -2.19
C PHE A 46 -5.94 -3.79 -1.58
N ALA A 47 -5.84 -4.27 -0.34
CA ALA A 47 -4.56 -4.59 0.30
C ALA A 47 -3.81 -5.72 -0.43
N LEU A 48 -4.52 -6.70 -1.01
CA LEU A 48 -3.92 -7.75 -1.84
C LEU A 48 -3.38 -7.20 -3.16
N VAL A 49 -4.15 -6.35 -3.84
CA VAL A 49 -3.74 -5.66 -5.07
C VAL A 49 -2.51 -4.80 -4.77
N MET A 50 -2.56 -3.97 -3.74
CA MET A 50 -1.45 -3.14 -3.30
C MET A 50 -0.20 -3.95 -2.99
N GLY A 51 -0.32 -5.11 -2.35
CA GLY A 51 0.81 -6.01 -2.10
C GLY A 51 1.43 -6.56 -3.39
N ALA A 52 0.62 -6.88 -4.40
CA ALA A 52 1.11 -7.30 -5.71
C ALA A 52 1.78 -6.17 -6.50
N HIS A 53 1.23 -4.95 -6.44
CA HIS A 53 1.72 -3.79 -7.19
C HIS A 53 2.95 -3.13 -6.55
N LEU A 54 3.02 -3.10 -5.22
CA LEU A 54 4.03 -2.35 -4.47
C LEU A 54 5.03 -3.24 -3.72
N GLY A 55 4.84 -4.56 -3.76
CA GLY A 55 5.72 -5.51 -3.07
C GLY A 55 5.66 -5.42 -1.54
N VAL A 56 4.62 -4.79 -0.98
CA VAL A 56 4.38 -4.76 0.46
C VAL A 56 3.64 -6.02 0.89
N HIS A 57 3.97 -6.56 2.06
CA HIS A 57 3.23 -7.70 2.59
C HIS A 57 1.82 -7.23 2.99
N SER A 58 0.80 -7.79 2.35
CA SER A 58 -0.61 -7.49 2.66
C SER A 58 -0.95 -7.79 4.12
N ALA A 59 -0.28 -8.77 4.74
CA ALA A 59 -0.41 -9.09 6.17
C ALA A 59 0.10 -7.98 7.10
N ASP A 60 1.07 -7.17 6.65
CA ASP A 60 1.59 -6.03 7.40
C ASP A 60 0.80 -4.75 7.08
N THR A 61 -0.15 -4.80 6.14
CA THR A 61 -0.90 -3.63 5.70
C THR A 61 -2.22 -3.53 6.46
N GLU A 62 -2.27 -2.70 7.50
CA GLU A 62 -3.49 -2.47 8.29
C GLU A 62 -4.29 -1.25 7.77
N LEU A 63 -5.01 -1.42 6.66
CA LEU A 63 -5.93 -0.39 6.16
C LEU A 63 -7.27 -0.46 6.88
N ARG A 64 -7.86 0.71 7.18
CA ARG A 64 -9.15 0.82 7.88
C ARG A 64 -10.10 1.76 7.14
N PRO A 65 -11.44 1.55 7.20
CA PRO A 65 -12.41 2.40 6.51
C PRO A 65 -12.27 3.90 6.83
N GLY A 66 -12.03 4.24 8.10
CA GLY A 66 -11.85 5.63 8.53
C GLY A 66 -10.47 6.25 8.22
N MET A 67 -9.56 5.53 7.58
CA MET A 67 -8.24 6.04 7.19
C MET A 67 -8.35 6.82 5.88
N THR A 68 -7.65 7.95 5.79
CA THR A 68 -7.59 8.73 4.54
C THR A 68 -6.63 8.10 3.53
N LEU A 69 -6.85 8.38 2.24
CA LEU A 69 -5.92 7.95 1.17
C LEU A 69 -4.50 8.48 1.40
N GLY A 70 -4.36 9.70 1.94
CA GLY A 70 -3.07 10.30 2.28
C GLY A 70 -2.39 9.61 3.45
N GLU A 71 -3.13 9.24 4.49
CA GLU A 71 -2.60 8.45 5.60
C GLU A 71 -2.18 7.06 5.14
N ALA A 72 -2.99 6.40 4.31
CA ALA A 72 -2.67 5.09 3.74
C ALA A 72 -1.37 5.15 2.92
N ALA A 73 -1.18 6.22 2.16
CA ALA A 73 0.03 6.43 1.38
C ALA A 73 1.28 6.60 2.25
N GLU A 74 1.20 7.38 3.33
CA GLU A 74 2.30 7.52 4.30
C GLU A 74 2.61 6.19 5.01
N TYR A 75 1.58 5.44 5.37
CA TYR A 75 1.72 4.14 6.00
C TYR A 75 2.43 3.14 5.07
N VAL A 76 1.98 3.02 3.82
CA VAL A 76 2.60 2.16 2.81
C VAL A 76 4.04 2.57 2.51
N ALA A 77 4.33 3.88 2.46
CA ALA A 77 5.69 4.39 2.29
C ALA A 77 6.61 4.01 3.46
N THR A 78 6.07 4.03 4.68
CA THR A 78 6.80 3.62 5.89
C THR A 78 7.09 2.12 5.86
N LEU A 79 6.11 1.29 5.51
CA LEU A 79 6.28 -0.16 5.37
C LEU A 79 7.35 -0.50 4.32
N ARG A 80 7.35 0.18 3.18
CA ARG A 80 8.34 -0.05 2.12
C ARG A 80 9.76 0.33 2.55
N SER A 81 9.91 1.47 3.21
CA SER A 81 11.20 1.92 3.75
C SER A 81 11.75 0.93 4.81
N GLY A 82 10.86 0.33 5.61
CA GLY A 82 11.21 -0.72 6.58
C GLY A 82 11.50 -2.09 5.95
N ALA A 83 10.78 -2.46 4.88
CA ALA A 83 10.97 -3.70 4.15
C ALA A 83 12.30 -3.71 3.38
N GLU A 84 12.71 -2.58 2.79
CA GLU A 84 14.01 -2.44 2.11
C GLU A 84 15.18 -2.64 3.07
N THR A 85 15.05 -2.17 4.31
CA THR A 85 16.08 -2.35 5.35
C THR A 85 16.10 -3.77 5.93
N ALA A 86 14.96 -4.47 5.98
CA ALA A 86 14.89 -5.87 6.42
C ALA A 86 15.36 -6.87 5.35
N GLY A 87 15.04 -6.61 4.07
CA GLY A 87 15.40 -7.47 2.93
C GLY A 87 16.91 -7.57 2.66
N THR A 88 17.70 -6.57 3.06
CA THR A 88 19.17 -6.62 2.94
C THR A 88 19.87 -7.36 4.09
N ALA A 89 19.19 -7.64 5.21
CA ALA A 89 19.77 -8.36 6.36
C ALA A 89 19.59 -9.89 6.27
N ALA A 90 18.75 -10.37 5.35
CA ALA A 90 18.40 -11.79 5.21
C ALA A 90 19.12 -12.47 4.03
N ARG A 91 20.45 -12.41 3.98
CA ARG A 91 21.26 -13.39 3.23
C ARG A 91 22.16 -14.16 4.21
N PRO A 92 21.72 -15.30 4.77
CA PRO A 92 22.66 -16.20 5.40
C PRO A 92 23.47 -16.87 4.28
N GLU A 93 24.78 -16.84 4.44
CA GLU A 93 25.76 -17.38 3.52
C GLU A 93 25.47 -18.87 3.25
N ARG A 94 25.23 -19.22 1.98
CA ARG A 94 25.34 -20.61 1.53
C ARG A 94 26.84 -20.94 1.48
N THR A 95 27.39 -21.45 2.58
CA THR A 95 28.70 -22.11 2.57
C THR A 95 28.61 -23.37 1.71
N PRO A 96 29.40 -23.50 0.62
CA PRO A 96 29.58 -24.77 -0.06
C PRO A 96 30.67 -25.54 0.70
N THR A 97 30.30 -26.64 1.37
CA THR A 97 31.28 -27.64 1.82
C THR A 97 31.51 -28.61 0.66
N GLY A 98 32.78 -28.76 0.29
CA GLY A 98 33.27 -29.71 -0.72
C GLY A 98 33.53 -31.10 -0.16
#